data_AF-A0A7R9IS05-F1
#
_entry.id   AF-A0A7R9IS05-F1
#
_cell.length_a   1.000
_cell.length_b   1.000
_cell.length_c   1.000
_cell.angle_alpha   90.00
_cell.angle_beta   90.00
_cell.angle_gamma   90.00
#
_symmetry.space_group_name_H-M   'P 1'
#
loop_
_entity.id
_entity.type
_entity.pdbx_description
1 polymer ?
#
loop_
_entity_poly.entity_id
_entity_poly.type
_entity_poly.pdbx_seq_one_letter_code
_entity_poly.pdbx_strand_id
1 'polypeptide(L)'
;MLSVFDTCGIVLPKAIPTSPAAKIQEACSYDKDCVTDLTFCKDQKTCMCKPGYEPLASKDGCQATEGAQCDTDSDCSGIGNLANSECKQNLCKCRDTFVPSSNKSLCLAIPMTIQEPCEETLQCTESFGYTSFCDQSQHVCSCTANNHFANGKCVVSVNIDSLRHHRWETPNSQPKLPQRTRQLDLEDQHDPYFYHLSQSTTLRGACEENIQCLLYDANNQTMLECVNSVCACKEGYKEENNSCGKLVAL
;
A
#
# COMPACT_ATOMS: atom_id res chain seq x y z
N MET A 1 -76.73 12.20 -43.12
CA MET A 1 -75.63 11.27 -43.47
C MET A 1 -74.34 12.07 -43.54
N LEU A 2 -73.25 11.41 -43.13
CA LEU A 2 -71.82 11.82 -43.07
C LEU A 2 -71.34 12.64 -44.30
N SER A 3 -70.27 13.45 -44.28
CA SER A 3 -68.94 13.22 -43.69
C SER A 3 -68.13 14.53 -43.55
N VAL A 4 -67.58 14.82 -42.37
CA VAL A 4 -66.15 14.79 -41.98
C VAL A 4 -65.20 15.61 -42.87
N PHE A 5 -64.80 16.79 -42.40
CA PHE A 5 -63.62 17.53 -42.90
C PHE A 5 -62.38 17.03 -42.15
N ASP A 6 -61.45 16.49 -42.94
CA ASP A 6 -60.18 15.91 -42.52
C ASP A 6 -59.16 17.04 -42.27
N THR A 7 -59.05 17.49 -41.01
CA THR A 7 -57.94 18.35 -40.60
C THR A 7 -56.75 17.46 -40.29
N CYS A 8 -55.85 17.32 -41.27
CA CYS A 8 -54.51 16.78 -41.06
C CYS A 8 -53.74 17.75 -40.14
N GLY A 9 -53.83 17.51 -38.83
CA GLY A 9 -53.03 18.20 -37.83
C GLY A 9 -51.58 17.79 -37.99
N ILE A 10 -50.74 18.73 -38.42
CA ILE A 10 -49.29 18.60 -38.34
C ILE A 10 -48.95 18.50 -36.85
N VAL A 11 -48.72 17.27 -36.37
CA VAL A 11 -48.09 17.05 -35.06
C VAL A 11 -46.66 17.53 -35.21
N LEU A 12 -46.39 18.76 -34.76
CA LEU A 12 -45.03 19.23 -34.56
C LEU A 12 -44.32 18.23 -33.63
N PRO A 13 -43.12 17.71 -33.99
CA PRO A 13 -42.38 16.88 -33.06
C PRO A 13 -42.16 17.69 -31.78
N LYS A 14 -42.64 17.12 -30.67
CA LYS A 14 -42.43 17.65 -29.32
C LYS A 14 -40.96 18.00 -29.20
N ALA A 15 -40.66 19.27 -28.90
CA ALA A 15 -39.30 19.74 -28.69
C ALA A 15 -38.56 18.74 -27.79
N ILE A 16 -37.41 18.25 -28.26
CA ILE A 16 -36.50 17.43 -27.47
C ILE A 16 -36.24 18.25 -26.19
N PRO A 17 -36.58 17.76 -25.00
CA PRO A 17 -36.30 18.50 -23.79
C PRO A 17 -34.77 18.61 -23.71
N THR A 18 -34.24 19.81 -23.98
CA THR A 18 -32.86 20.19 -23.71
C THR A 18 -32.71 20.41 -22.21
N SER A 19 -33.08 19.42 -21.40
CA SER A 19 -32.76 19.45 -19.98
C SER A 19 -31.23 19.41 -19.88
N PRO A 20 -30.60 20.34 -19.14
CA PRO A 20 -29.19 20.20 -18.84
C PRO A 20 -28.96 18.83 -18.19
N ALA A 21 -27.87 18.17 -18.56
CA ALA A 21 -27.54 16.85 -18.04
C ALA A 21 -27.50 16.89 -16.49
N ALA A 22 -28.12 15.90 -15.85
CA ALA A 22 -28.27 15.80 -14.41
C ALA A 22 -26.88 15.62 -13.77
N LYS A 23 -26.60 16.43 -12.75
CA LYS A 23 -25.36 16.33 -11.98
C LYS A 23 -25.34 15.08 -11.12
N ILE A 24 -24.17 14.74 -10.61
CA ILE A 24 -24.01 13.65 -9.66
C ILE A 24 -24.88 13.91 -8.43
N GLN A 25 -25.55 12.87 -7.93
CA GLN A 25 -26.58 12.90 -6.89
C GLN A 25 -27.94 13.49 -7.29
N GLU A 26 -28.13 13.92 -8.54
CA GLU A 26 -29.44 14.35 -9.03
C GLU A 26 -30.27 13.19 -9.60
N ALA A 27 -31.56 13.43 -9.78
CA ALA A 27 -32.50 12.45 -10.28
C ALA A 27 -32.25 12.12 -11.77
N CYS A 28 -32.34 10.84 -12.11
CA CYS A 28 -32.19 10.36 -13.49
C CYS A 28 -33.11 9.16 -13.73
N SER A 29 -33.40 8.86 -15.00
CA SER A 29 -34.08 7.62 -15.41
C SER A 29 -33.15 6.67 -16.16
N TYR A 30 -32.18 7.23 -16.89
CA TYR A 30 -31.22 6.50 -17.72
C TYR A 30 -29.82 7.10 -17.57
N ASP A 31 -28.78 6.31 -17.86
CA ASP A 31 -27.38 6.75 -17.77
C ASP A 31 -27.09 8.01 -18.61
N LYS A 32 -27.73 8.10 -19.80
CA LYS A 32 -27.61 9.26 -20.70
C LYS A 32 -28.19 10.56 -20.13
N ASP A 33 -28.94 10.49 -19.04
CA ASP A 33 -29.46 11.68 -18.37
C ASP A 33 -28.38 12.35 -17.52
N CYS A 34 -27.27 11.65 -17.22
CA CYS A 34 -26.22 12.12 -16.34
C CYS A 34 -25.13 12.94 -17.06
N VAL A 35 -24.41 13.77 -16.30
CA VAL A 35 -23.51 14.83 -16.80
C VAL A 35 -22.30 14.37 -17.64
N THR A 36 -21.85 13.12 -17.50
CA THR A 36 -20.67 12.60 -18.21
C THR A 36 -20.76 11.10 -18.46
N ASP A 37 -20.03 10.58 -19.45
CA ASP A 37 -19.93 9.14 -19.74
C ASP A 37 -19.26 8.36 -18.60
N LEU A 38 -18.61 9.02 -17.64
CA LEU A 38 -18.08 8.42 -16.41
C LEU A 38 -19.12 8.24 -15.30
N THR A 39 -20.37 8.63 -15.55
CA THR A 39 -21.49 8.45 -14.64
C THR A 39 -22.49 7.42 -15.15
N PHE A 40 -23.29 6.87 -14.23
CA PHE A 40 -24.41 5.99 -14.53
C PHE A 40 -25.59 6.32 -13.61
N CYS A 41 -26.80 5.97 -14.03
CA CYS A 41 -28.02 6.19 -13.28
C CYS A 41 -28.29 5.00 -12.35
N LYS A 42 -27.77 5.10 -11.13
CA LYS A 42 -27.92 4.04 -10.14
C LYS A 42 -29.40 3.88 -9.78
N ASP A 43 -29.87 2.63 -9.88
CA ASP A 43 -31.23 2.20 -9.56
C ASP A 43 -32.34 2.99 -10.29
N GLN A 44 -32.03 3.57 -11.47
CA GLN A 44 -32.91 4.48 -12.20
C GLN A 44 -33.43 5.64 -11.33
N LYS A 45 -32.57 6.12 -10.43
CA LYS A 45 -32.93 7.13 -9.43
C LYS A 45 -31.91 8.24 -9.33
N THR A 46 -30.62 7.92 -9.31
CA THR A 46 -29.61 8.90 -8.94
C THR A 46 -28.32 8.73 -9.75
N CYS A 47 -27.82 9.82 -10.33
CA CYS A 47 -26.55 9.81 -11.04
C CYS A 47 -25.39 9.58 -10.05
N MET A 48 -24.52 8.62 -10.37
CA MET A 48 -23.32 8.29 -9.60
C MET A 48 -22.12 8.05 -10.51
N CYS A 49 -20.92 8.24 -9.99
CA CYS A 49 -19.69 7.88 -10.70
C CYS A 49 -19.57 6.36 -10.84
N LYS A 50 -19.01 5.91 -11.97
CA LYS A 50 -18.69 4.49 -12.19
C LYS A 50 -17.67 3.98 -11.15
N PRO A 51 -17.57 2.65 -10.92
CA PRO A 51 -16.59 2.08 -10.00
C PRO A 51 -15.15 2.53 -10.31
N GLY A 52 -14.39 2.87 -9.27
CA GLY A 52 -13.03 3.43 -9.41
C GLY A 52 -13.00 4.91 -9.77
N TYR A 53 -14.14 5.60 -9.71
CA TYR A 53 -14.21 7.05 -9.87
C TYR A 53 -14.93 7.70 -8.69
N GLU A 54 -14.43 8.86 -8.26
CA GLU A 54 -14.99 9.66 -7.18
C GLU A 54 -15.58 10.98 -7.72
N PRO A 55 -16.66 11.52 -7.12
CA PRO A 55 -17.28 12.75 -7.59
C PRO A 55 -16.39 13.97 -7.32
N LEU A 56 -16.32 14.88 -8.30
CA LEU A 56 -15.76 16.20 -8.08
C LEU A 56 -16.61 17.01 -7.11
N ALA A 57 -15.99 17.96 -6.41
CA ALA A 57 -16.70 18.85 -5.48
C ALA A 57 -17.84 19.63 -6.15
N SER A 58 -17.70 19.96 -7.44
CA SER A 58 -18.69 20.63 -8.29
C SER A 58 -19.87 19.74 -8.73
N LYS A 59 -19.75 18.41 -8.54
CA LYS A 59 -20.70 17.36 -8.93
C LYS A 59 -21.02 17.29 -10.44
N ASP A 60 -20.23 17.95 -11.27
CA ASP A 60 -20.37 17.98 -12.73
C ASP A 60 -19.41 17.02 -13.44
N GLY A 61 -18.63 16.24 -12.69
CA GLY A 61 -17.72 15.25 -13.24
C GLY A 61 -17.19 14.30 -12.17
N CYS A 62 -16.48 13.28 -12.64
CA CYS A 62 -15.86 12.28 -11.80
C CYS A 62 -14.34 12.29 -12.04
N GLN A 63 -13.58 12.04 -10.99
CA GLN A 63 -12.13 11.89 -11.03
C GLN A 63 -11.76 10.41 -10.85
N ALA A 64 -10.73 9.94 -11.56
CA ALA A 64 -10.27 8.56 -11.47
C ALA A 64 -9.50 8.33 -10.17
N THR A 65 -9.63 7.15 -9.59
CA THR A 65 -8.82 6.66 -8.48
C THR A 65 -7.99 5.45 -8.89
N GLU A 66 -7.08 5.00 -8.03
CA GLU A 66 -6.39 3.72 -8.24
C GLU A 66 -7.44 2.60 -8.40
N GLY A 67 -7.33 1.85 -9.51
CA GLY A 67 -8.28 0.82 -9.90
C GLY A 67 -9.42 1.30 -10.81
N ALA A 68 -9.46 2.57 -11.24
CA ALA A 68 -10.38 3.03 -12.29
C ALA A 68 -10.14 2.27 -13.60
N GLN A 69 -11.18 2.00 -14.38
CA GLN A 69 -11.00 1.45 -15.73
C GLN A 69 -10.37 2.48 -16.66
N CYS A 70 -9.50 2.02 -17.56
CA CYS A 70 -8.84 2.88 -18.53
C CYS A 70 -8.50 2.11 -19.80
N ASP A 71 -8.36 2.84 -20.91
CA ASP A 71 -7.82 2.33 -22.17
C ASP A 71 -6.40 2.88 -22.42
N THR A 72 -6.13 4.09 -21.92
CA THR A 72 -4.89 4.83 -22.11
C THR A 72 -4.45 5.54 -20.82
N ASP A 73 -3.16 5.88 -20.72
CA ASP A 73 -2.62 6.64 -19.58
C ASP A 73 -3.35 7.99 -19.37
N SER A 74 -3.82 8.63 -20.44
CA SER A 74 -4.56 9.88 -20.39
C SER A 74 -5.91 9.77 -19.67
N ASP A 75 -6.51 8.58 -19.60
CA ASP A 75 -7.76 8.38 -18.87
C ASP A 75 -7.54 8.52 -17.36
N CYS A 76 -6.35 8.13 -16.89
CA CYS A 76 -5.95 8.20 -15.49
C CYS A 76 -5.45 9.61 -15.12
N SER A 77 -4.54 10.17 -15.92
CA SER A 77 -3.88 11.45 -15.60
C SER A 77 -4.63 12.69 -16.10
N GLY A 78 -5.41 12.57 -17.18
CA GLY A 78 -6.00 13.69 -17.92
C GLY A 78 -7.45 14.01 -17.55
N ILE A 79 -8.28 12.99 -17.31
CA ILE A 79 -9.67 13.16 -16.88
C ILE A 79 -9.81 13.02 -15.36
N GLY A 80 -8.84 12.36 -14.71
CA GLY A 80 -8.98 11.87 -13.35
C GLY A 80 -8.17 12.54 -12.26
N ASN A 81 -7.33 13.54 -12.54
CA ASN A 81 -6.40 14.16 -11.57
C ASN A 81 -5.47 13.20 -10.80
N LEU A 82 -5.46 11.90 -11.12
CA LEU A 82 -4.54 10.92 -10.53
C LEU A 82 -3.16 11.07 -11.19
N ALA A 83 -2.48 12.18 -10.89
CA ALA A 83 -1.14 12.43 -11.42
C ALA A 83 -0.18 11.28 -11.08
N ASN A 84 0.80 11.04 -11.94
CA ASN A 84 1.79 9.96 -11.78
C ASN A 84 1.19 8.53 -11.81
N SER A 85 0.05 8.37 -12.48
CA SER A 85 -0.51 7.06 -12.81
C SER A 85 -0.30 6.68 -14.28
N GLU A 86 -0.47 5.40 -14.57
CA GLU A 86 -0.48 4.81 -15.90
C GLU A 86 -1.63 3.81 -16.02
N CYS A 87 -2.07 3.56 -17.25
CA CYS A 87 -3.07 2.54 -17.53
C CYS A 87 -2.39 1.18 -17.70
N LYS A 88 -2.52 0.32 -16.70
CA LYS A 88 -1.86 -0.99 -16.66
C LYS A 88 -2.87 -2.08 -16.40
N GLN A 89 -3.02 -2.98 -17.38
CA GLN A 89 -4.02 -4.06 -17.38
C GLN A 89 -5.46 -3.52 -17.36
N ASN A 90 -5.74 -2.47 -18.14
CA ASN A 90 -7.03 -1.76 -18.22
C ASN A 90 -7.49 -1.13 -16.89
N LEU A 91 -6.55 -0.91 -15.97
CA LEU A 91 -6.81 -0.25 -14.69
C LEU A 91 -5.76 0.83 -14.44
N CYS A 92 -6.20 1.96 -13.88
CA CYS A 92 -5.31 3.03 -13.44
C CYS A 92 -4.48 2.55 -12.25
N LYS A 93 -3.16 2.58 -12.38
CA LYS A 93 -2.21 2.24 -11.33
C LYS A 93 -1.21 3.35 -11.16
N CYS A 94 -0.72 3.55 -9.93
CA CYS A 94 0.43 4.43 -9.72
C CYS A 94 1.66 3.85 -10.44
N ARG A 95 2.49 4.73 -11.00
CA ARG A 95 3.78 4.34 -11.60
C ARG A 95 4.71 3.76 -10.53
N ASP A 96 5.69 2.98 -10.95
CA ASP A 96 6.55 2.17 -10.05
C ASP A 96 7.24 2.94 -8.91
N THR A 97 7.44 4.26 -9.02
CA THR A 97 8.04 5.11 -7.97
C THR A 97 7.00 5.83 -7.10
N PHE A 98 5.75 5.39 -7.12
CA PHE A 98 4.64 5.99 -6.40
C PHE A 98 3.74 4.92 -5.77
N VAL A 99 3.16 5.24 -4.60
CA VAL A 99 2.14 4.43 -3.93
C VAL A 99 0.80 5.15 -3.93
N PRO A 100 -0.34 4.45 -3.98
CA PRO A 100 -1.64 5.08 -3.84
C PRO A 100 -1.82 5.64 -2.43
N SER A 101 -2.41 6.82 -2.32
CA SER A 101 -2.89 7.34 -1.04
C SER A 101 -3.96 6.44 -0.43
N SER A 102 -4.21 6.59 0.87
CA SER A 102 -5.24 5.89 1.62
C SER A 102 -6.64 5.96 0.99
N ASN A 103 -6.98 7.10 0.37
CA ASN A 103 -8.24 7.30 -0.36
C ASN A 103 -8.16 6.97 -1.85
N LYS A 104 -7.02 6.49 -2.35
CA LYS A 104 -6.74 6.12 -3.75
C LYS A 104 -6.84 7.26 -4.77
N SER A 105 -7.01 8.49 -4.33
CA SER A 105 -7.17 9.65 -5.21
C SER A 105 -5.85 10.29 -5.63
N LEU A 106 -4.73 9.90 -5.02
CA LEU A 106 -3.40 10.43 -5.30
C LEU A 106 -2.38 9.29 -5.42
N CYS A 107 -1.36 9.51 -6.24
CA CYS A 107 -0.15 8.71 -6.24
C CYS A 107 0.97 9.50 -5.56
N LEU A 108 1.34 9.05 -4.37
CA LEU A 108 2.32 9.67 -3.49
C LEU A 108 3.71 9.13 -3.79
N ALA A 109 4.70 10.01 -3.94
CA ALA A 109 6.05 9.60 -4.29
C ALA A 109 6.68 8.72 -3.22
N ILE A 110 7.36 7.65 -3.63
CA ILE A 110 8.09 6.76 -2.74
C ILE A 110 9.44 7.41 -2.39
N PRO A 111 9.75 7.67 -1.10
CA PRO A 111 11.01 8.27 -0.68
C PRO A 111 12.19 7.30 -0.87
N MET A 112 13.33 7.80 -1.32
CA MET A 112 14.53 6.99 -1.55
C MET A 112 15.41 6.87 -0.30
N THR A 113 15.34 7.84 0.60
CA THR A 113 16.11 7.84 1.86
C THR A 113 15.27 8.20 3.07
N ILE A 114 15.74 7.82 4.26
CA ILE A 114 15.15 8.27 5.53
C ILE A 114 15.30 9.80 5.63
N GLN A 115 14.38 10.49 6.31
CA GLN A 115 14.29 11.95 6.37
C GLN A 115 13.85 12.66 5.08
N GLU A 116 13.53 11.94 4.01
CA GLU A 116 12.84 12.54 2.86
C GLU A 116 11.35 12.78 3.14
N PRO A 117 10.74 13.76 2.44
CA PRO A 117 9.34 14.11 2.66
C PRO A 117 8.37 12.96 2.44
N CYS A 118 7.35 12.89 3.29
CA CYS A 118 6.23 11.97 3.15
C CYS A 118 4.94 12.61 3.65
N GLU A 119 3.82 12.09 3.16
CA GLU A 119 2.47 12.45 3.60
C GLU A 119 1.86 11.29 4.40
N GLU A 120 1.98 10.07 3.88
CA GLU A 120 1.43 8.86 4.48
C GLU A 120 2.51 7.85 4.85
N THR A 121 2.23 7.03 5.86
CA THR A 121 3.14 5.97 6.32
C THR A 121 3.45 4.94 5.23
N LEU A 122 2.51 4.70 4.32
CA LEU A 122 2.66 3.71 3.24
C LEU A 122 3.88 4.00 2.35
N GLN A 123 4.16 5.28 2.09
CA GLN A 123 5.34 5.74 1.33
C GLN A 123 6.64 5.23 1.96
N CYS A 124 6.77 5.35 3.27
CA CYS A 124 7.97 4.93 3.99
C CYS A 124 8.06 3.42 4.08
N THR A 125 6.94 2.74 4.35
CA THR A 125 6.94 1.28 4.51
C THR A 125 7.28 0.55 3.22
N GLU A 126 6.94 1.12 2.06
CA GLU A 126 7.31 0.59 0.74
C GLU A 126 8.83 0.55 0.56
N SER A 127 9.54 1.62 0.92
CA SER A 127 11.00 1.69 0.79
C SER A 127 11.76 1.00 1.93
N PHE A 128 11.37 1.29 3.18
CA PHE A 128 12.21 1.04 4.35
C PHE A 128 11.68 -0.07 5.27
N GLY A 129 10.56 -0.71 4.89
CA GLY A 129 9.92 -1.78 5.63
C GLY A 129 8.93 -1.33 6.71
N TYR A 130 8.21 -2.28 7.29
CA TYR A 130 7.07 -2.04 8.19
C TYR A 130 7.41 -1.34 9.52
N THR A 131 8.69 -1.29 9.89
CA THR A 131 9.19 -0.56 11.08
C THR A 131 9.53 0.90 10.78
N SER A 132 9.22 1.38 9.57
CA SER A 132 9.28 2.80 9.21
C SER A 132 7.89 3.42 9.19
N PHE A 133 7.82 4.73 9.38
CA PHE A 133 6.58 5.48 9.34
C PHE A 133 6.82 6.92 8.89
N CYS A 134 5.75 7.58 8.47
CA CYS A 134 5.82 9.01 8.17
C CYS A 134 5.60 9.80 9.46
N ASP A 135 6.65 10.45 9.96
CA ASP A 135 6.55 11.32 11.14
C ASP A 135 5.78 12.58 10.78
N GLN A 136 4.53 12.64 11.22
CA GLN A 136 3.62 13.76 10.94
C GLN A 136 4.06 15.09 11.57
N SER A 137 4.98 15.07 12.55
CA SER A 137 5.51 16.31 13.14
C SER A 137 6.59 16.96 12.27
N GLN A 138 7.37 16.14 11.55
CA GLN A 138 8.46 16.58 10.69
C GLN A 138 8.14 16.45 9.20
N HIS A 139 7.07 15.74 8.85
CA HIS A 139 6.68 15.33 7.51
C HIS A 139 7.77 14.55 6.76
N VAL A 140 8.47 13.66 7.47
CA VAL A 140 9.55 12.86 6.89
C VAL A 140 9.52 11.41 7.35
N CYS A 141 10.09 10.51 6.55
CA CYS A 141 10.21 9.11 6.94
C CYS A 141 11.16 8.94 8.12
N SER A 142 10.73 8.16 9.12
CA SER A 142 11.49 7.84 10.32
C SER A 142 11.31 6.37 10.72
N CYS A 143 12.27 5.83 11.47
CA CYS A 143 12.13 4.50 12.05
C CYS A 143 11.35 4.57 13.38
N THR A 144 10.49 3.59 13.60
CA THR A 144 9.76 3.43 14.88
C THR A 144 10.73 3.25 16.06
N ALA A 145 10.22 3.48 17.27
CA ALA A 145 11.01 3.33 18.49
C ALA A 145 11.70 1.95 18.56
N ASN A 146 12.94 1.93 19.05
CA ASN A 146 13.82 0.75 19.09
C ASN A 146 14.23 0.19 17.72
N ASN A 147 14.10 0.97 16.64
CA ASN A 147 14.66 0.63 15.33
C ASN A 147 15.61 1.75 14.87
N HIS A 148 16.53 1.42 13.97
CA HIS A 148 17.41 2.38 13.31
C HIS A 148 17.54 2.04 11.83
N PHE A 149 17.94 3.03 11.02
CA PHE A 149 18.13 2.83 9.60
C PHE A 149 19.50 2.18 9.32
N ALA A 150 19.50 1.01 8.72
CA ALA A 150 20.70 0.29 8.27
C ALA A 150 20.39 -0.56 7.03
N ASN A 151 21.34 -0.64 6.09
CA ASN A 151 21.22 -1.44 4.87
C ASN A 151 19.93 -1.17 4.07
N GLY A 152 19.53 0.10 3.98
CA GLY A 152 18.35 0.51 3.22
C GLY A 152 17.00 0.26 3.91
N LYS A 153 16.97 -0.23 5.15
CA LYS A 153 15.72 -0.50 5.89
C LYS A 153 15.81 -0.08 7.35
N CYS A 154 14.66 0.03 8.00
CA CYS A 154 14.58 0.15 9.46
C CYS A 154 14.73 -1.24 10.10
N VAL A 155 15.74 -1.41 10.94
CA VAL A 155 16.04 -2.68 11.62
C VAL A 155 16.03 -2.50 13.13
N VAL A 156 15.73 -3.57 13.87
CA VAL A 156 15.69 -3.53 15.34
C VAL A 156 17.05 -3.14 15.90
N SER A 157 17.06 -2.15 16.78
CA SER A 157 18.23 -1.75 17.54
C SER A 157 18.50 -2.77 18.64
N VAL A 158 19.62 -3.48 18.55
CA VAL A 158 20.10 -4.33 19.64
C VAL A 158 20.67 -3.44 20.74
N ASN A 159 20.08 -3.50 21.93
CA ASN A 159 20.68 -2.86 23.10
C ASN A 159 21.90 -3.69 23.52
N ILE A 160 23.09 -3.10 23.43
CA ILE A 160 24.36 -3.73 23.81
C ILE A 160 24.39 -4.11 25.30
N ASP A 161 23.50 -3.58 26.15
CA ASP A 161 23.35 -4.01 27.55
C ASP A 161 22.66 -5.37 27.70
N SER A 162 21.94 -5.86 26.68
CA SER A 162 21.38 -7.23 26.68
C SER A 162 22.38 -8.30 26.24
N LEU A 163 23.55 -7.90 25.74
CA LEU A 163 24.73 -8.75 25.75
C LEU A 163 25.32 -8.69 27.17
N ARG A 164 24.64 -9.32 28.13
CA ARG A 164 25.29 -9.64 29.41
C ARG A 164 26.52 -10.45 29.07
N HIS A 165 27.67 -9.80 29.20
CA HIS A 165 28.99 -10.40 29.16
C HIS A 165 28.96 -11.72 29.93
N HIS A 166 28.89 -12.85 29.21
CA HIS A 166 29.64 -14.00 29.67
C HIS A 166 31.09 -13.54 29.60
N ARG A 167 31.55 -13.04 30.75
CA ARG A 167 32.93 -12.72 31.05
C ARG A 167 33.76 -13.94 30.67
N TRP A 168 34.32 -13.94 29.47
CA TRP A 168 35.48 -14.77 29.19
C TRP A 168 36.62 -14.13 29.98
N GLU A 169 36.87 -14.62 31.19
CA GLU A 169 38.12 -14.35 31.89
C GLU A 169 39.23 -15.01 31.06
N THR A 170 39.82 -14.25 30.15
CA THR A 170 41.12 -14.61 29.58
C THR A 170 42.19 -14.22 30.61
N PRO A 171 42.98 -15.15 31.15
CA PRO A 171 44.12 -14.80 31.99
C PRO A 171 45.17 -14.12 31.12
N ASN A 172 45.55 -12.90 31.49
CA ASN A 172 46.74 -12.18 31.03
C ASN A 172 46.91 -11.94 29.52
N SER A 173 46.54 -10.73 29.06
CA SER A 173 47.42 -9.97 28.16
C SER A 173 47.04 -8.48 28.16
N GLN A 174 48.05 -7.63 28.38
CA GLN A 174 47.94 -6.17 28.47
C GLN A 174 47.43 -5.50 27.17
N PRO A 175 46.81 -4.31 27.25
CA PRO A 175 46.28 -3.62 26.07
C PRO A 175 47.39 -2.91 25.30
N LYS A 176 47.60 -3.30 24.03
CA LYS A 176 48.27 -2.45 23.04
C LYS A 176 47.18 -1.79 22.18
N LEU A 177 47.08 -0.46 22.26
CA LEU A 177 46.39 0.33 21.24
C LEU A 177 47.07 0.15 19.88
N PRO A 178 46.30 0.22 18.79
CA PRO A 178 46.77 0.94 17.62
C PRO A 178 45.76 1.99 17.14
N GLN A 179 46.33 3.13 16.72
CA GLN A 179 45.65 4.17 15.98
C GLN A 179 45.47 3.80 14.50
N ARG A 180 44.52 4.52 13.87
CA ARG A 180 44.42 4.95 12.46
C ARG A 180 43.71 4.06 11.42
N THR A 181 42.60 4.64 10.93
CA THR A 181 42.17 4.84 9.53
C THR A 181 42.35 3.71 8.51
N ARG A 182 41.24 3.30 7.87
CA ARG A 182 41.10 3.25 6.40
C ARG A 182 39.64 3.14 5.97
N GLN A 183 39.35 3.90 4.92
CA GLN A 183 38.21 3.88 4.01
C GLN A 183 38.26 2.62 3.13
N LEU A 184 37.11 2.00 2.86
CA LEU A 184 36.84 0.94 1.86
C LEU A 184 35.36 1.10 1.49
N ASP A 185 35.03 1.82 0.40
CA ASP A 185 34.93 1.35 -0.99
C ASP A 185 33.68 0.50 -1.24
N LEU A 186 32.82 1.06 -2.10
CA LEU A 186 31.68 0.45 -2.75
C LEU A 186 32.12 -0.78 -3.53
N GLU A 187 31.43 -1.90 -3.35
CA GLU A 187 31.27 -2.86 -4.44
C GLU A 187 29.93 -3.60 -4.32
N ASP A 188 29.30 -3.65 -5.48
CA ASP A 188 27.96 -4.06 -5.85
C ASP A 188 27.90 -5.58 -6.00
N GLN A 189 27.02 -6.26 -5.26
CA GLN A 189 26.61 -7.63 -5.58
C GLN A 189 25.10 -7.77 -5.39
N HIS A 190 24.40 -7.69 -6.52
CA HIS A 190 23.06 -8.21 -6.73
C HIS A 190 23.02 -9.71 -6.40
N ASP A 191 22.35 -10.06 -5.30
CA ASP A 191 22.02 -11.45 -4.95
C ASP A 191 20.59 -11.79 -5.41
N PRO A 192 20.40 -12.76 -6.33
CA PRO A 192 19.08 -13.15 -6.85
C PRO A 192 18.19 -13.93 -5.87
N TYR A 193 18.58 -14.11 -4.60
CA TYR A 193 17.74 -14.77 -3.58
C TYR A 193 16.85 -13.83 -2.74
N PHE A 194 16.84 -12.53 -3.02
CA PHE A 194 16.18 -11.53 -2.15
C PHE A 194 14.63 -11.49 -2.20
N TYR A 195 14.00 -12.22 -3.14
CA TYR A 195 12.55 -12.15 -3.36
C TYR A 195 11.68 -12.90 -2.33
N HIS A 196 12.26 -13.66 -1.39
CA HIS A 196 11.50 -14.40 -0.37
C HIS A 196 11.69 -13.91 1.08
N LEU A 197 12.53 -12.88 1.32
CA LEU A 197 12.87 -12.41 2.67
C LEU A 197 12.05 -11.22 3.18
N SER A 198 11.12 -10.70 2.38
CA SER A 198 10.31 -9.51 2.73
C SER A 198 9.19 -9.77 3.75
N GLN A 199 8.96 -11.01 4.14
CA GLN A 199 7.82 -11.42 4.99
C GLN A 199 8.25 -12.20 6.24
N SER A 200 9.44 -11.93 6.78
CA SER A 200 9.90 -12.54 8.03
C SER A 200 9.03 -12.06 9.21
N THR A 201 8.00 -12.81 9.58
CA THR A 201 7.08 -12.51 10.68
C THR A 201 7.45 -13.25 11.97
N THR A 202 7.22 -12.58 13.10
CA THR A 202 7.44 -13.11 14.46
C THR A 202 6.22 -13.90 14.95
N LEU A 203 6.30 -14.51 16.14
CA LEU A 203 5.17 -15.22 16.78
C LEU A 203 3.88 -14.36 16.72
N ARG A 204 2.77 -14.95 16.26
CA ARG A 204 1.47 -14.31 16.00
C ARG A 204 1.41 -13.34 14.82
N GLY A 205 2.48 -13.21 14.03
CA GLY A 205 2.47 -12.47 12.77
C GLY A 205 1.72 -13.23 11.67
N ALA A 206 1.22 -12.51 10.67
CA ALA A 206 0.55 -13.10 9.51
C ALA A 206 1.55 -13.90 8.65
N CYS A 207 1.08 -14.97 8.02
CA CYS A 207 1.86 -15.78 7.10
C CYS A 207 0.98 -16.50 6.07
N GLU A 208 1.59 -16.89 4.98
CA GLU A 208 1.09 -17.76 3.90
C GLU A 208 1.89 -19.07 3.83
N GLU A 209 3.20 -19.02 4.14
CA GLU A 209 4.13 -20.14 4.09
C GLU A 209 5.04 -20.22 5.33
N ASN A 210 5.56 -21.41 5.64
CA ASN A 210 6.45 -21.62 6.80
C ASN A 210 7.75 -20.81 6.74
N ILE A 211 8.27 -20.52 5.53
CA ILE A 211 9.50 -19.74 5.35
C ILE A 211 9.37 -18.28 5.82
N GLN A 212 8.15 -17.82 6.05
CA GLN A 212 7.88 -16.48 6.54
C GLN A 212 7.99 -16.39 8.07
N CYS A 213 7.85 -17.51 8.79
CA CYS A 213 7.91 -17.53 10.25
C CYS A 213 9.35 -17.74 10.77
N LEU A 214 10.18 -16.69 10.75
CA LEU A 214 11.62 -16.81 11.06
C LEU A 214 11.94 -16.56 12.54
N LEU A 215 11.80 -17.60 13.35
CA LEU A 215 12.32 -17.64 14.73
C LEU A 215 13.09 -18.95 14.94
N TYR A 216 14.35 -18.88 15.35
CA TYR A 216 15.25 -20.04 15.42
C TYR A 216 15.70 -20.35 16.84
N ASP A 217 15.88 -21.63 17.16
CA ASP A 217 16.48 -22.06 18.43
C ASP A 217 18.02 -22.01 18.39
N ALA A 218 18.65 -22.35 19.52
CA ALA A 218 20.11 -22.37 19.65
C ALA A 218 20.82 -23.37 18.70
N ASN A 219 20.08 -24.28 18.06
CA ASN A 219 20.58 -25.24 17.08
C ASN A 219 20.20 -24.84 15.64
N ASN A 220 19.76 -23.60 15.42
CA ASN A 220 19.33 -23.08 14.13
C ASN A 220 18.11 -23.81 13.54
N GLN A 221 17.25 -24.39 14.38
CA GLN A 221 15.98 -25.01 13.97
C GLN A 221 14.83 -23.99 14.09
N THR A 222 13.91 -23.95 13.12
CA THR A 222 12.74 -23.06 13.21
C THR A 222 11.82 -23.48 14.35
N MET A 223 11.53 -22.54 15.24
CA MET A 223 10.63 -22.71 16.39
C MET A 223 9.17 -22.39 16.03
N LEU A 224 8.94 -21.76 14.88
CA LEU A 224 7.63 -21.38 14.38
C LEU A 224 7.27 -22.14 13.11
N GLU A 225 5.96 -22.24 12.87
CA GLU A 225 5.33 -22.69 11.63
C GLU A 225 4.09 -21.85 11.33
N CYS A 226 3.68 -21.80 10.06
CA CYS A 226 2.51 -21.06 9.64
C CYS A 226 1.25 -21.91 9.83
N VAL A 227 0.39 -21.50 10.77
CA VAL A 227 -0.84 -22.22 11.12
C VAL A 227 -2.02 -21.27 11.04
N ASN A 228 -3.00 -21.58 10.19
CA ASN A 228 -4.17 -20.74 9.96
C ASN A 228 -3.81 -19.28 9.60
N SER A 229 -2.82 -19.13 8.73
CA SER A 229 -2.28 -17.83 8.30
C SER A 229 -1.63 -16.98 9.41
N VAL A 230 -1.24 -17.61 10.52
CA VAL A 230 -0.57 -16.97 11.64
C VAL A 230 0.64 -17.82 12.08
N CYS A 231 1.77 -17.19 12.34
CA CYS A 231 2.95 -17.89 12.87
C CYS A 231 2.70 -18.37 14.30
N ALA A 232 2.73 -19.69 14.50
CA ALA A 232 2.51 -20.37 15.77
C ALA A 232 3.71 -21.25 16.14
N CYS A 233 3.84 -21.64 17.41
CA CYS A 233 4.91 -22.54 17.84
C CYS A 233 4.76 -23.90 17.18
N LYS A 234 5.86 -24.38 16.59
CA LYS A 234 5.96 -25.69 15.95
C LYS A 234 5.88 -26.82 16.99
N GLU A 235 5.43 -27.99 16.56
CA GLU A 235 5.40 -29.20 17.39
C GLU A 235 6.76 -29.44 18.10
N GLY A 236 6.73 -29.67 19.41
CA GLY A 236 7.92 -29.74 20.27
C GLY A 236 8.31 -28.42 20.95
N TYR A 237 7.64 -27.32 20.61
CA TYR A 237 7.77 -26.02 21.27
C TYR A 237 6.42 -25.58 21.86
N LYS A 238 6.46 -24.81 22.95
CA LYS A 238 5.29 -24.24 23.62
C LYS A 238 5.48 -22.74 23.80
N GLU A 239 4.41 -21.99 23.63
CA GLU A 239 4.43 -20.55 23.88
C GLU A 239 4.66 -20.25 25.37
N GLU A 240 5.69 -19.46 25.67
CA GLU A 240 6.06 -18.97 26.99
C GLU A 240 6.63 -17.54 26.85
N ASN A 241 6.06 -16.57 27.58
CA ASN A 241 6.49 -15.17 27.55
C ASN A 241 6.62 -14.56 26.14
N ASN A 242 5.63 -14.80 25.27
CA ASN A 242 5.61 -14.28 23.89
C ASN A 242 6.78 -14.79 23.01
N SER A 243 7.29 -15.97 23.34
CA SER A 243 8.29 -16.73 22.57
C SER A 243 7.95 -18.22 22.60
N CYS A 244 8.54 -19.02 21.73
CA CYS A 244 8.40 -20.48 21.74
C CYS A 244 9.57 -21.12 22.51
N GLY A 245 9.26 -21.80 23.61
CA GLY A 245 10.22 -22.59 24.40
C GLY A 245 10.14 -24.08 24.07
N LYS A 246 11.28 -24.77 24.02
CA LYS A 246 11.32 -26.22 23.76
C LYS A 246 10.70 -27.00 24.91
N LEU A 247 9.79 -27.91 24.62
CA LEU A 247 9.20 -28.81 25.62
C LEU A 247 10.29 -29.77 26.11
N VAL A 248 10.75 -29.58 27.34
CA VAL A 248 11.63 -30.55 28.01
C VAL A 248 10.76 -31.70 28.48
N ALA A 249 10.95 -32.88 27.89
CA ALA A 249 10.32 -34.11 28.38
C ALA A 249 10.88 -34.41 29.79
N LEU A 250 9.99 -34.57 30.76
CA LEU A 250 10.30 -35.12 32.09
C LEU A 250 10.53 -36.63 32.00
#